data_AF-A0A4U7D2W8-F1
#
_entry.id   AF-A0A4U7D2W8-F1
#
_cell.length_a   1.000
_cell.length_b   1.000
_cell.length_c   1.000
_cell.angle_alpha   90.00
_cell.angle_beta   90.00
_cell.angle_gamma   90.00
#
_symmetry.space_group_name_H-M   'P 1'
#
loop_
_entity.id
_entity.type
_entity.pdbx_description
1 polymer ?
#
loop_
_entity_poly.entity_id
_entity_poly.type
_entity_poly.pdbx_seq_one_letter_code
_entity_poly.pdbx_strand_id
1 'polypeptide(L)' 'IDMRALHGEELLGAGWLVVPISDPADWRDGDADRLVASLRELRSTDFRRESDLGRFVAGNDPYLVR' A
#
# COMPACT_ATOMS: atom_id res chain seq x y z
N ILE A 1 2.22 -11.31 -12.93
CA ILE A 1 1.27 -10.34 -12.35
C ILE A 1 1.02 -9.27 -13.40
N ASP A 2 -0.24 -8.93 -13.67
CA ASP A 2 -0.57 -7.86 -14.61
C ASP A 2 -0.43 -6.49 -13.93
N MET A 3 0.67 -5.79 -14.19
CA MET A 3 0.94 -4.49 -13.57
C MET A 3 -0.01 -3.39 -14.04
N ARG A 4 -0.57 -3.48 -15.26
CA ARG A 4 -1.55 -2.48 -15.72
C ARG A 4 -2.85 -2.58 -14.93
N ALA A 5 -3.28 -3.80 -14.63
CA ALA A 5 -4.46 -4.02 -13.81
C ALA A 5 -4.26 -3.49 -12.38
N LEU A 6 -3.03 -3.57 -11.85
CA LEU A 6 -2.71 -3.18 -10.47
C LEU A 6 -2.23 -1.74 -10.30
N HIS A 7 -1.97 -1.01 -11.38
CA HIS A 7 -1.45 0.36 -11.31
C HIS A 7 -2.39 1.26 -10.50
N GLY A 8 -1.88 1.78 -9.37
CA GLY A 8 -2.64 2.65 -8.48
C GLY A 8 -3.69 1.93 -7.62
N GLU A 9 -3.71 0.60 -7.59
CA GLU A 9 -4.62 -0.19 -6.75
C GLU A 9 -3.93 -0.60 -5.44
N GLU A 10 -4.61 -0.48 -4.31
CA GLU A 10 -4.10 -1.03 -3.04
C GLU A 10 -4.15 -2.56 -3.06
N LEU A 11 -3.05 -3.22 -2.72
CA LEU A 11 -3.01 -4.66 -2.48
C LEU A 11 -3.36 -4.96 -1.02
N LEU A 12 -4.57 -5.48 -0.80
CA LEU A 12 -5.04 -5.92 0.51
C LEU A 12 -4.35 -7.22 0.95
N GLY A 13 -4.20 -7.40 2.27
CA GLY A 13 -3.69 -8.64 2.88
C GLY A 13 -2.16 -8.74 2.98
N ALA A 14 -1.41 -7.74 2.52
CA ALA A 14 0.06 -7.74 2.59
C ALA A 14 0.63 -7.47 4.00
N GLY A 15 -0.20 -7.12 4.98
CA GLY A 15 0.25 -6.63 6.30
C GLY A 15 0.76 -5.18 6.26
N TRP A 16 0.98 -4.61 5.08
CA TRP A 16 1.38 -3.21 4.85
C TRP A 16 0.41 -2.53 3.87
N LEU A 17 0.46 -1.20 3.75
CA LEU A 17 -0.18 -0.47 2.65
C LEU A 17 0.75 -0.57 1.43
N VAL A 18 0.30 -1.23 0.37
CA VAL A 18 1.09 -1.46 -0.85
C VAL A 18 0.29 -1.01 -2.07
N VAL A 19 0.87 -0.11 -2.86
CA VAL A 19 0.26 0.40 -4.10
C VAL A 19 1.26 0.22 -5.25
N PRO A 20 1.05 -0.76 -6.16
CA PRO A 20 1.92 -0.98 -7.30
C PRO A 20 1.80 0.16 -8.32
N ILE A 21 2.93 0.48 -8.95
CA ILE A 21 3.01 1.48 -10.02
C ILE A 21 3.71 0.84 -11.20
N SER A 22 3.03 0.73 -12.35
CA SER A 22 3.62 0.35 -13.64
C SER A 22 4.82 1.22 -14.00
N ASP A 23 5.74 0.70 -14.82
CA ASP A 23 6.87 1.45 -15.35
C ASP A 23 6.39 2.75 -16.05
N PRO A 24 6.88 3.93 -15.65
CA PRO A 24 6.53 5.21 -16.28
C PRO A 24 6.72 5.25 -17.80
N ALA A 25 7.65 4.46 -18.35
CA ALA A 25 7.87 4.37 -19.79
C ALA A 25 6.71 3.72 -20.54
N ASP A 26 5.88 2.90 -19.86
CA ASP A 26 4.73 2.19 -20.42
C ASP A 26 3.40 2.92 -20.22
N TRP A 27 3.43 4.08 -19.54
CA TRP A 27 2.22 4.84 -19.23
C TRP A 27 1.56 5.37 -20.50
N ARG A 28 0.23 5.35 -20.48
CA ARG A 28 -0.64 5.91 -21.50
C ARG A 28 -1.35 7.14 -20.94
N ASP A 29 -2.00 7.86 -21.84
CA ASP A 29 -2.85 8.99 -21.47
C ASP A 29 -3.86 8.56 -20.40
N GLY A 30 -3.86 9.29 -19.29
CA GLY A 30 -4.73 9.05 -18.13
C GLY A 30 -4.14 8.17 -17.02
N ASP A 31 -3.03 7.45 -17.23
CA ASP A 31 -2.43 6.62 -16.17
C ASP A 31 -1.92 7.49 -15.00
N ALA A 32 -1.28 8.61 -15.31
CA ALA A 32 -0.84 9.58 -14.29
C ALA A 32 -2.01 10.14 -13.47
N ASP A 33 -3.11 10.52 -14.14
CA ASP A 33 -4.30 11.05 -13.47
C ASP A 33 -4.98 10.00 -12.59
N ARG A 34 -5.04 8.75 -13.07
CA ARG A 34 -5.53 7.61 -12.30
C ARG A 34 -4.70 7.41 -11.02
N LEU A 35 -3.38 7.40 -11.12
CA LEU A 35 -2.50 7.27 -9.95
C LEU A 35 -2.74 8.41 -8.94
N VAL A 36 -2.82 9.65 -9.41
CA VAL A 36 -3.08 10.81 -8.53
C VAL A 36 -4.45 10.68 -7.86
N ALA A 37 -5.48 10.24 -8.58
CA ALA A 37 -6.80 10.03 -8.02
C ALA A 37 -6.79 8.96 -6.92
N SER A 38 -6.20 7.78 -7.19
CA SER A 38 -6.10 6.71 -6.19
C SER A 38 -5.33 7.14 -4.94
N LEU A 39 -4.21 7.85 -5.09
CA LEU A 39 -3.43 8.32 -3.93
C LEU A 39 -4.19 9.36 -3.10
N ARG A 40 -5.03 10.19 -3.74
CA ARG A 40 -5.90 11.14 -3.03
C ARG A 40 -6.99 10.41 -2.25
N GLU A 41 -7.61 9.39 -2.85
CA GLU A 41 -8.58 8.54 -2.17
C GLU A 41 -7.95 7.84 -0.97
N LEU A 42 -6.80 7.19 -1.14
CA LEU A 42 -6.08 6.53 -0.05
C LEU A 42 -5.76 7.50 1.10
N ARG A 43 -5.26 8.70 0.79
CA ARG A 43 -4.96 9.70 1.82
C ARG A 43 -6.22 10.25 2.51
N SER A 44 -7.39 10.12 1.90
CA SER A 44 -8.65 10.49 2.55
C SER A 44 -9.10 9.46 3.59
N THR A 45 -8.56 8.24 3.53
CA THR A 45 -8.81 7.20 4.53
C THR A 45 -7.90 7.38 5.75
N ASP A 46 -8.42 7.13 6.95
CA ASP A 46 -7.61 7.07 8.17
C ASP A 46 -6.94 5.69 8.27
N PHE A 47 -5.92 5.46 7.44
CA PHE A 47 -5.15 4.23 7.48
C PHE A 47 -4.39 4.14 8.82
N ARG A 48 -4.84 3.21 9.68
CA ARG A 48 -4.15 2.83 10.92
C ARG A 48 -3.90 1.34 10.92
N ARG A 49 -2.66 0.95 11.20
CA ARG A 49 -2.31 -0.46 11.41
C ARG A 49 -1.29 -0.57 12.53
N GLU A 50 -1.72 -1.06 13.68
CA GLU A 50 -0.80 -1.49 14.73
C GLU A 50 -0.15 -2.81 14.31
N SER A 51 1.18 -2.85 14.34
CA SER A 51 1.93 -4.08 14.11
C SER A 51 2.48 -4.58 15.43
N ASP A 52 2.14 -5.82 15.80
CA ASP A 52 2.78 -6.51 16.90
C ASP A 52 4.12 -7.11 16.44
N LEU A 53 5.21 -6.47 16.86
CA LEU A 53 6.57 -6.95 16.66
C LEU A 53 7.07 -7.80 17.85
N GLY A 54 6.23 -8.07 18.85
CA GLY A 54 6.59 -8.92 19.99
C GLY A 54 7.11 -10.29 19.55
N ARG A 55 6.57 -10.82 18.43
CA ARG A 55 7.04 -12.05 17.78
C ARG A 55 8.50 -12.05 17.32
N PHE A 56 9.16 -10.88 17.24
CA PHE A 56 10.56 -10.73 16.84
C PHE A 56 11.48 -10.33 18.01
N VAL A 57 10.92 -10.07 19.19
CA VAL A 57 11.67 -9.72 20.41
C VAL A 57 11.71 -10.95 21.32
N ALA A 58 12.83 -11.18 22.01
CA ALA A 58 12.94 -12.25 23.01
C ALA A 58 12.12 -11.87 24.26
N GLY A 59 10.80 -12.01 24.18
CA GLY A 59 9.83 -11.70 25.24
C GLY A 59 8.42 -12.11 24.82
N ASN A 60 7.57 -12.47 25.79
CA ASN A 60 6.17 -12.84 25.54
C ASN A 60 5.20 -11.64 25.56
N ASP A 61 5.73 -10.43 25.73
CA ASP A 61 4.91 -9.22 25.78
C ASP A 61 4.70 -8.65 24.38
N PRO A 62 3.45 -8.27 24.02
CA PRO A 62 3.17 -7.65 22.73
C PRO A 62 3.92 -6.32 22.60
N TYR A 63 4.58 -6.11 21.46
CA TYR A 63 5.27 -4.86 21.14
C TYR A 63 4.56 -4.20 19.97
N LEU A 64 3.54 -3.41 20.30
CA LEU A 64 2.71 -2.72 19.32
C LEU A 64 3.41 -1.44 18.86
N VAL A 65 3.62 -1.31 17.55
CA VAL A 65 4.07 -0.07 16.92
C VAL A 65 2.99 0.46 15.99
N ARG A 66 2.91 1.79 15.93
CA ARG A 66 2.00 2.55 15.06
C ARG A 66 2.78 3.22 13.93
#